data_AF-A0A6J1DZE2-F1
#
_entry.id   AF-A0A6J1DZE2-F1
#
_cell.length_a   1.000
_cell.length_b   1.000
_cell.length_c   1.000
_cell.angle_alpha   90.00
_cell.angle_beta   90.00
_cell.angle_gamma   90.00
#
_symmetry.space_group_name_H-M   'P 1'
#
loop_
_entity.id
_entity.type
_entity.pdbx_description
1 polymer ?
#
loop_
_entity_poly.entity_id
_entity_poly.type
_entity_poly.pdbx_seq_one_letter_code
_entity_poly.pdbx_strand_id
1 'polypeptide(L)'
;MVGHGGEVSEVRARVAAKLVADDRVLALFRGEAAAKQRKTMYTMLWNCAADHFRSKGYEISAEMFEKSMLYIPYDIENRSHRTKGFRVLCLCYLGLSLLDRAQEYVNEAEKLEPSIACAFLKFKIFLLKNDNTAAINQIQSMMSCLDFTPDFLSLSAHEAVACRAFPVAVASLSSLLGFYSPGKPMPAREVVVLRTLVTILTQETSDDLEILKAMKRACERAMELGSGCFFGEGEVGRREQNWFAVTCWNFGTRMGRERKFELCAEFLQLASNFYSALADEEQAEENNVLVFRSLTLAATAMIASEEQTKVTLTNARVKQAKELLGRAGKIMKLISTEKQVNNNEDIQRLEAENLFIYTVSAYDIHGRLNDPVSQQHVVKSFAISKVCNPKYLLQIGLYALQGPRLNLEAANFALNECLSALLSSPSPDFHNIALVFRKLIAMTSINKGETDDSVYEMYRRGYRIMVGLKEGEYPLEEGKWLAMTAWNRAGVPVRMGQTDVAKKWMDLGLEIARHVGGMENYRTCMEEFVNGFQNKVSMHTE
;
A
#
# COMPACT_ATOMS: atom_id res chain seq x y z
N MET A 1 31.28 -39.90 34.17
CA MET A 1 30.85 -40.05 35.58
C MET A 1 30.59 -38.67 36.17
N VAL A 2 29.40 -38.11 35.95
CA VAL A 2 28.93 -36.85 36.56
C VAL A 2 27.44 -37.10 36.81
N GLY A 3 27.07 -37.54 38.01
CA GLY A 3 25.68 -37.94 38.30
C GLY A 3 25.40 -38.19 39.78
N HIS A 4 26.37 -38.73 40.53
CA HIS A 4 26.17 -39.05 41.95
C HIS A 4 26.14 -37.86 42.92
N GLY A 5 26.74 -36.71 42.57
CA GLY A 5 26.76 -35.54 43.47
C GLY A 5 25.40 -34.85 43.60
N GLY A 6 24.60 -34.82 42.52
CA GLY A 6 23.30 -34.16 42.49
C GLY A 6 22.21 -34.94 43.23
N GLU A 7 22.13 -36.26 42.99
CA GLU A 7 21.15 -37.15 43.64
C GLU A 7 21.33 -37.20 45.16
N VAL A 8 22.57 -37.26 45.65
CA VAL A 8 22.86 -37.25 47.09
C VAL A 8 22.48 -35.91 47.72
N SER A 9 22.65 -34.80 47.00
CA SER A 9 22.26 -33.46 47.45
C SER A 9 20.73 -33.32 47.54
N GLU A 10 20.01 -33.85 46.56
CA GLU A 10 18.54 -33.84 46.52
C GLU A 10 17.91 -34.68 47.64
N VAL A 11 18.43 -35.88 47.89
CA VAL A 11 17.95 -36.73 49.00
C VAL A 11 18.16 -36.04 50.34
N ARG A 12 19.32 -35.41 50.55
CA ARG A 12 19.59 -34.63 51.78
C ARG A 12 18.65 -33.45 51.95
N ALA A 13 18.37 -32.73 50.86
CA ALA A 13 17.42 -31.63 50.87
C ALA A 13 16.03 -32.13 51.31
N ARG A 14 15.48 -33.17 50.68
CA ARG A 14 14.16 -33.72 51.04
C ARG A 14 14.08 -34.19 52.50
N VAL A 15 15.14 -34.82 53.02
CA VAL A 15 15.20 -35.21 54.44
C VAL A 15 15.17 -33.97 55.34
N ALA A 16 15.91 -32.92 54.99
CA ALA A 16 15.89 -31.66 55.71
C ALA A 16 14.50 -31.00 55.68
N ALA A 17 13.79 -30.96 54.54
CA ALA A 17 12.41 -30.44 54.45
C ALA A 17 11.46 -31.17 55.40
N LYS A 18 11.55 -32.51 55.47
CA LYS A 18 10.70 -33.31 56.35
C LYS A 18 10.96 -32.99 57.82
N LEU A 19 12.23 -32.87 58.21
CA LEU A 19 12.61 -32.57 59.59
C LEU A 19 12.14 -31.16 60.01
N VAL A 20 12.39 -30.16 59.19
CA VAL A 20 12.04 -28.76 59.50
C VAL A 20 10.54 -28.49 59.41
N ALA A 21 9.75 -29.40 58.85
CA ALA A 21 8.29 -29.31 58.82
C ALA A 21 7.60 -30.07 59.97
N ASP A 22 8.36 -30.81 60.80
CA ASP A 22 7.81 -31.55 61.94
C ASP A 22 7.25 -30.58 62.99
N ASP A 23 6.01 -30.82 63.43
CA ASP A 23 5.31 -29.96 64.40
C ASP A 23 6.10 -29.78 65.71
N ARG A 24 6.86 -30.79 66.13
CA ARG A 24 7.71 -30.72 67.32
C ARG A 24 8.86 -29.74 67.12
N VAL A 25 9.43 -29.70 65.92
CA VAL A 25 10.48 -28.75 65.56
C VAL A 25 9.89 -27.35 65.47
N LEU A 26 8.76 -27.18 64.76
CA LEU A 26 8.08 -25.87 64.65
C LEU A 26 7.70 -25.29 66.03
N ALA A 27 7.30 -26.14 66.98
CA ALA A 27 6.99 -25.72 68.35
C ALA A 27 8.17 -25.05 69.07
N LEU A 28 9.41 -25.52 68.84
CA LEU A 28 10.63 -24.94 69.42
C LEU A 28 10.91 -23.51 68.96
N PHE A 29 10.39 -23.15 67.78
CA PHE A 29 10.57 -21.81 67.21
C PHE A 29 9.43 -20.86 67.54
N ARG A 30 8.41 -21.28 68.32
CA ARG A 30 7.30 -20.41 68.75
C ARG A 30 7.75 -19.42 69.83
N GLY A 31 7.10 -18.26 69.88
CA GLY A 31 7.42 -17.19 70.84
C GLY A 31 8.52 -16.22 70.39
N GLU A 32 8.63 -15.11 71.10
CA GLU A 32 9.50 -13.96 70.75
C GLU A 32 10.98 -14.25 71.03
N ALA A 33 11.28 -15.04 72.06
CA ALA A 33 12.64 -15.46 72.43
C ALA A 33 13.36 -16.26 71.32
N ALA A 34 12.60 -16.94 70.45
CA ALA A 34 13.12 -17.72 69.33
C ALA A 34 13.15 -16.95 68.00
N ALA A 35 12.84 -15.64 67.98
CA ALA A 35 12.72 -14.85 66.76
C ALA A 35 14.02 -14.86 65.92
N LYS A 36 15.19 -14.77 66.57
CA LYS A 36 16.49 -14.79 65.89
C LYS A 36 16.74 -16.13 65.21
N GLN A 37 16.53 -17.24 65.93
CA GLN A 37 16.71 -18.59 65.44
C GLN A 37 15.73 -18.91 64.31
N ARG A 38 14.48 -18.43 64.43
CA ARG A 38 13.44 -18.57 63.40
C ARG A 38 13.85 -17.86 62.11
N LYS A 39 14.35 -16.63 62.22
CA LYS A 39 14.89 -15.88 61.08
C LYS A 39 16.09 -16.57 60.45
N THR A 40 17.00 -17.13 61.25
CA THR A 40 18.13 -17.93 60.75
C THR A 40 17.66 -19.16 59.98
N MET A 41 16.68 -19.90 60.52
CA MET A 41 16.12 -21.08 59.87
C MET A 41 15.46 -20.73 58.53
N TYR A 42 14.63 -19.69 58.51
CA TYR A 42 14.04 -19.15 57.27
C TYR A 42 15.13 -18.85 56.23
N THR A 43 16.16 -18.08 56.59
CA THR A 43 17.24 -17.69 55.66
C THR A 43 18.01 -18.90 55.13
N MET A 44 18.29 -19.91 55.96
CA MET A 44 18.98 -21.13 55.52
C MET A 44 18.15 -21.92 54.51
N LEU A 45 16.86 -22.14 54.81
CA LEU A 45 15.95 -22.86 53.91
C LEU A 45 15.72 -22.08 52.61
N TRP A 46 15.56 -20.76 52.71
CA TRP A 46 15.40 -19.87 51.55
C TRP A 46 16.62 -19.92 50.61
N ASN A 47 17.83 -19.85 51.16
CA ASN A 47 19.05 -19.90 50.35
C ASN A 47 19.22 -21.25 49.67
N CYS A 48 18.95 -22.36 50.39
CA CYS A 48 18.93 -23.71 49.82
C CYS A 48 17.91 -23.83 48.68
N ALA A 49 16.69 -23.33 48.89
CA ALA A 49 15.65 -23.30 47.88
C ALA A 49 16.07 -22.49 46.64
N ALA A 50 16.73 -21.35 46.85
CA ALA A 50 17.24 -20.50 45.77
C ALA A 50 18.38 -21.15 44.98
N ASP A 51 19.26 -21.92 45.62
CA ASP A 51 20.30 -22.71 44.93
C ASP A 51 19.70 -23.78 44.02
N HIS A 52 18.68 -24.50 44.52
CA HIS A 52 17.93 -25.46 43.71
C HIS A 52 17.15 -24.78 42.58
N PHE A 53 16.57 -23.60 42.82
CA PHE A 53 15.90 -22.80 41.78
C PHE A 53 16.85 -22.43 40.65
N ARG A 54 18.05 -21.91 40.98
CA ARG A 54 19.10 -21.58 40.00
C ARG A 54 19.57 -22.79 39.20
N SER A 55 19.53 -23.97 39.82
CA SER A 55 19.89 -25.25 39.20
C SER A 55 18.73 -25.90 38.44
N LYS A 56 17.59 -25.21 38.27
CA LYS A 56 16.35 -25.70 37.63
C LYS A 56 15.69 -26.91 38.33
N GLY A 57 16.05 -27.18 39.58
CA GLY A 57 15.41 -28.19 40.44
C GLY A 57 14.13 -27.66 41.08
N TYR A 58 13.12 -27.35 40.26
CA TYR A 58 11.93 -26.61 40.70
C TYR A 58 11.06 -27.35 41.72
N GLU A 59 11.02 -28.70 41.71
CA GLU A 59 10.25 -29.49 42.68
C GLU A 59 10.81 -29.34 44.10
N ILE A 60 12.11 -29.61 44.28
CA ILE A 60 12.79 -29.47 45.57
C ILE A 60 12.76 -28.01 46.02
N SER A 61 12.96 -27.09 45.07
CA SER A 61 12.95 -25.65 45.35
C SER A 61 11.59 -25.21 45.91
N ALA A 62 10.49 -25.63 45.28
CA ALA A 62 9.14 -25.36 45.77
C ALA A 62 8.92 -25.90 47.18
N GLU A 63 9.29 -27.17 47.42
CA GLU A 63 9.16 -27.79 48.74
C GLU A 63 9.94 -27.00 49.82
N MET A 64 11.19 -26.62 49.54
CA MET A 64 12.02 -25.85 50.48
C MET A 64 11.46 -24.45 50.73
N PHE A 65 10.98 -23.76 49.69
CA PHE A 65 10.34 -22.45 49.86
C PHE A 65 9.07 -22.55 50.70
N GLU A 66 8.20 -23.55 50.47
CA GLU A 66 7.02 -23.80 51.31
C GLU A 66 7.39 -24.05 52.76
N LYS A 67 8.43 -24.87 53.02
CA LYS A 67 8.87 -25.13 54.39
C LYS A 67 9.50 -23.88 55.04
N SER A 68 10.23 -23.07 54.29
CA SER A 68 10.80 -21.81 54.81
C SER A 68 9.69 -20.86 55.32
N MET A 69 8.55 -20.85 54.62
CA MET A 69 7.42 -19.98 54.94
C MET A 69 6.72 -20.30 56.26
N LEU A 70 6.89 -21.52 56.79
CA LEU A 70 6.40 -21.92 58.13
C LEU A 70 7.08 -21.14 59.26
N TYR A 71 8.29 -20.64 59.00
CA TYR A 71 9.10 -19.87 59.94
C TYR A 71 8.84 -18.36 59.84
N ILE A 72 7.89 -17.92 59.00
CA ILE A 72 7.52 -16.51 58.86
C ILE A 72 6.18 -16.25 59.57
N PRO A 73 6.13 -15.40 60.62
CA PRO A 73 4.88 -15.02 61.28
C PRO A 73 3.84 -14.36 60.33
N TYR A 74 2.57 -14.42 60.72
CA TYR A 74 1.46 -13.76 60.02
C TYR A 74 1.18 -12.37 60.62
N ASP A 75 2.18 -11.50 60.59
CA ASP A 75 2.06 -10.12 61.05
C ASP A 75 2.31 -9.13 59.89
N ILE A 76 2.06 -7.84 60.16
CA ILE A 76 2.18 -6.77 59.16
C ILE A 76 3.64 -6.61 58.72
N GLU A 77 4.60 -6.77 59.64
CA GLU A 77 6.03 -6.59 59.39
C GLU A 77 6.61 -7.65 58.45
N ASN A 78 6.08 -8.89 58.50
CA ASN A 78 6.53 -9.98 57.66
C ASN A 78 5.72 -10.16 56.36
N ARG A 79 4.71 -9.31 56.12
CA ARG A 79 3.87 -9.34 54.91
C ARG A 79 4.69 -9.37 53.63
N SER A 80 5.72 -8.51 53.51
CA SER A 80 6.59 -8.46 52.32
C SER A 80 7.39 -9.76 52.11
N HIS A 81 7.87 -10.39 53.18
CA HIS A 81 8.58 -11.68 53.10
C HIS A 81 7.65 -12.79 52.62
N ARG A 82 6.41 -12.79 53.10
CA ARG A 82 5.40 -13.78 52.67
C ARG A 82 4.99 -13.60 51.22
N THR A 83 4.75 -12.36 50.79
CA THR A 83 4.50 -12.03 49.39
C THR A 83 5.61 -12.53 48.48
N LYS A 84 6.89 -12.28 48.85
CA LYS A 84 8.05 -12.77 48.09
C LYS A 84 8.05 -14.30 48.01
N GLY A 85 7.76 -15.00 49.11
CA GLY A 85 7.65 -16.44 49.12
C GLY A 85 6.60 -16.97 48.14
N PHE A 86 5.40 -16.39 48.15
CA PHE A 86 4.34 -16.77 47.21
C PHE A 86 4.71 -16.49 45.74
N ARG A 87 5.35 -15.35 45.43
CA ARG A 87 5.82 -15.05 44.06
C ARG A 87 6.87 -16.07 43.59
N VAL A 88 7.80 -16.48 44.47
CA VAL A 88 8.83 -17.47 44.12
C VAL A 88 8.24 -18.88 43.98
N LEU A 89 7.26 -19.25 44.81
CA LEU A 89 6.51 -20.50 44.62
C LEU A 89 5.78 -20.52 43.28
N CYS A 90 5.11 -19.42 42.91
CA CYS A 90 4.54 -19.26 41.57
C CYS A 90 5.58 -19.49 40.46
N LEU A 91 6.78 -18.90 40.58
CA LEU A 91 7.88 -19.14 39.62
C LEU A 91 8.33 -20.60 39.55
N CYS A 92 8.38 -21.31 40.68
CA CYS A 92 8.73 -22.73 40.70
C CYS A 92 7.66 -23.56 39.96
N TYR A 93 6.38 -23.31 40.26
CA TYR A 93 5.28 -24.02 39.61
C TYR A 93 5.11 -23.66 38.13
N LEU A 94 5.46 -22.43 37.73
CA LEU A 94 5.63 -22.06 36.32
C LEU A 94 6.73 -22.89 35.65
N GLY A 95 7.89 -23.05 36.29
CA GLY A 95 8.98 -23.89 35.80
C GLY A 95 8.61 -25.37 35.67
N LEU A 96 7.67 -25.85 36.48
CA LEU A 96 7.08 -27.19 36.40
C LEU A 96 5.89 -27.30 35.43
N SER A 97 5.49 -26.20 34.78
CA SER A 97 4.28 -26.12 33.95
C SER A 97 2.97 -26.48 34.68
N LEU A 98 2.94 -26.36 36.01
CA LEU A 98 1.75 -26.55 36.85
C LEU A 98 1.01 -25.22 37.02
N LEU A 99 0.34 -24.78 35.94
CA LEU A 99 -0.19 -23.42 35.81
C LEU A 99 -1.31 -23.07 36.81
N ASP A 100 -2.13 -24.04 37.22
CA ASP A 100 -3.20 -23.80 38.20
C ASP A 100 -2.65 -23.52 39.59
N ARG A 101 -1.65 -24.31 40.03
CA ARG A 101 -0.94 -24.04 41.28
C ARG A 101 -0.20 -22.70 41.24
N ALA A 102 0.48 -22.40 40.15
CA ALA A 102 1.14 -21.10 39.99
C ALA A 102 0.13 -19.94 40.14
N GLN A 103 -1.08 -20.10 39.59
CA GLN A 103 -2.16 -19.12 39.70
C GLN A 103 -2.65 -18.93 41.14
N GLU A 104 -2.79 -20.01 41.91
CA GLU A 104 -3.17 -19.93 43.32
C GLU A 104 -2.16 -19.10 44.12
N TYR A 105 -0.86 -19.39 43.99
CA TYR A 105 0.18 -18.67 44.73
C TYR A 105 0.29 -17.19 44.34
N VAL A 106 0.15 -16.84 43.06
CA VAL A 106 0.19 -15.41 42.67
C VAL A 106 -1.07 -14.67 43.13
N ASN A 107 -2.22 -15.33 43.20
CA ASN A 107 -3.44 -14.73 43.76
C ASN A 107 -3.27 -14.44 45.26
N GLU A 108 -2.67 -15.36 46.02
CA GLU A 108 -2.34 -15.13 47.44
C GLU A 108 -1.30 -14.01 47.61
N ALA A 109 -0.30 -13.96 46.72
CA ALA A 109 0.69 -12.88 46.73
C ALA A 109 0.03 -11.51 46.47
N GLU A 110 -0.91 -11.42 45.54
CA GLU A 110 -1.61 -10.17 45.19
C GLU A 110 -2.57 -9.71 46.30
N LYS A 111 -3.28 -10.64 46.96
CA LYS A 111 -4.10 -10.30 48.15
C LYS A 111 -3.26 -9.63 49.23
N LEU A 112 -2.03 -10.12 49.43
CA LEU A 112 -1.09 -9.49 50.35
C LEU A 112 -0.51 -8.21 49.76
N GLU A 113 -0.13 -8.14 48.51
CA GLU A 113 0.52 -6.94 47.96
C GLU A 113 0.27 -6.85 46.45
N PRO A 114 -0.72 -6.05 46.03
CA PRO A 114 -0.92 -5.71 44.62
C PRO A 114 0.30 -4.97 44.11
N SER A 115 0.92 -5.50 43.06
CA SER A 115 2.16 -4.97 42.47
C SER A 115 2.29 -5.40 41.02
N ILE A 116 3.15 -4.72 40.27
CA ILE A 116 3.48 -5.10 38.90
C ILE A 116 4.06 -6.51 38.80
N ALA A 117 4.81 -6.96 39.82
CA ALA A 117 5.37 -8.30 39.86
C ALA A 117 4.28 -9.39 39.90
N CYS A 118 3.23 -9.21 40.71
CA CYS A 118 2.08 -10.12 40.74
C CYS A 118 1.32 -10.07 39.41
N ALA A 119 1.05 -8.87 38.90
CA ALA A 119 0.31 -8.68 37.65
C ALA A 119 1.03 -9.31 36.44
N PHE A 120 2.35 -9.17 36.37
CA PHE A 120 3.17 -9.75 35.30
C PHE A 120 3.27 -11.28 35.41
N LEU A 121 3.33 -11.84 36.61
CA LEU A 121 3.28 -13.30 36.79
C LEU A 121 1.93 -13.89 36.35
N LYS A 122 0.82 -13.22 36.66
CA LYS A 122 -0.50 -13.61 36.13
C LYS A 122 -0.56 -13.55 34.61
N PHE A 123 -0.02 -12.48 34.03
CA PHE A 123 0.10 -12.33 32.58
C PHE A 123 0.85 -13.52 31.96
N LYS A 124 1.99 -13.91 32.53
CA LYS A 124 2.74 -15.10 32.11
C LYS A 124 1.93 -16.39 32.20
N ILE A 125 1.15 -16.57 33.27
CA ILE A 125 0.28 -17.75 33.41
C ILE A 125 -0.78 -17.76 32.31
N PHE A 126 -1.46 -16.64 32.06
CA PHE A 126 -2.47 -16.56 30.99
C PHE A 126 -1.89 -16.82 29.60
N LEU A 127 -0.69 -16.30 29.32
CA LEU A 127 0.06 -16.61 28.09
C LEU A 127 0.31 -18.11 27.94
N LEU A 128 0.82 -18.77 28.98
CA LEU A 128 1.13 -20.20 28.93
C LEU A 128 -0.13 -21.08 28.89
N LYS A 129 -1.27 -20.57 29.36
CA LYS A 129 -2.59 -21.21 29.22
C LYS A 129 -3.22 -21.01 27.83
N ASN A 130 -2.59 -20.24 26.93
CA ASN A 130 -3.15 -19.79 25.65
C ASN A 130 -4.45 -18.98 25.78
N ASP A 131 -4.67 -18.29 26.91
CA ASP A 131 -5.82 -17.40 27.10
C ASP A 131 -5.45 -15.96 26.71
N ASN A 132 -5.57 -15.66 25.41
CA ASN A 132 -5.22 -14.36 24.85
C ASN A 132 -6.09 -13.22 25.43
N THR A 133 -7.38 -13.48 25.69
CA THR A 133 -8.30 -12.45 26.20
C THR A 133 -7.94 -12.07 27.63
N ALA A 134 -7.70 -13.05 28.50
CA ALA A 134 -7.26 -12.81 29.86
C ALA A 134 -5.88 -12.13 29.88
N ALA A 135 -4.95 -12.56 29.03
CA ALA A 135 -3.64 -11.93 28.91
C ALA A 135 -3.73 -10.45 28.50
N ILE A 136 -4.59 -10.11 27.51
CA ILE A 136 -4.81 -8.72 27.09
C ILE A 136 -5.43 -7.87 28.21
N ASN A 137 -6.43 -8.39 28.92
CA ASN A 137 -7.02 -7.70 30.08
C ASN A 137 -5.99 -7.52 31.20
N GLN A 138 -5.08 -8.47 31.36
CA GLN A 138 -4.02 -8.37 32.36
C GLN A 138 -3.00 -7.28 32.01
N ILE A 139 -2.74 -6.99 30.73
CA ILE A 139 -1.93 -5.82 30.32
C ILE A 139 -2.56 -4.53 30.86
N GLN A 140 -3.88 -4.37 30.76
CA GLN A 140 -4.57 -3.20 31.31
C GLN A 140 -4.43 -3.09 32.83
N SER A 141 -4.50 -4.23 33.52
CA SER A 141 -4.31 -4.31 34.97
C SER A 141 -2.87 -4.04 35.39
N MET A 142 -1.88 -4.41 34.58
CA MET A 142 -0.48 -4.05 34.82
C MET A 142 -0.27 -2.53 34.76
N MET A 143 -0.91 -1.85 33.79
CA MET A 143 -0.78 -0.39 33.61
C MET A 143 -1.42 0.42 34.73
N SER A 144 -2.31 -0.17 35.55
CA SER A 144 -2.90 0.49 36.71
C SER A 144 -2.11 0.29 38.01
N CYS A 145 -1.03 -0.51 37.99
CA CYS A 145 -0.17 -0.71 39.15
C CYS A 145 0.67 0.55 39.45
N LEU A 146 0.82 0.91 40.73
CA LEU A 146 1.56 2.10 41.16
C LEU A 146 3.06 2.03 40.81
N ASP A 147 3.62 0.83 40.78
CA ASP A 147 5.03 0.52 40.48
C ASP A 147 5.26 0.14 39.00
N PHE A 148 4.28 0.41 38.13
CA PHE A 148 4.37 0.12 36.70
C PHE A 148 5.44 0.97 36.00
N THR A 149 6.23 0.32 35.15
CA THR A 149 7.11 0.97 34.17
C THR A 149 6.80 0.47 32.75
N PRO A 150 6.94 1.32 31.71
CA PRO A 150 6.69 0.92 30.33
C PRO A 150 7.55 -0.25 29.84
N ASP A 151 8.69 -0.53 30.48
CA ASP A 151 9.55 -1.69 30.20
C ASP A 151 8.78 -3.01 30.27
N PHE A 152 7.78 -3.10 31.15
CA PHE A 152 6.94 -4.28 31.27
C PHE A 152 6.07 -4.53 30.04
N LEU A 153 5.71 -3.51 29.25
CA LEU A 153 4.99 -3.71 27.99
C LEU A 153 5.93 -4.28 26.91
N SER A 154 7.18 -3.82 26.87
CA SER A 154 8.21 -4.39 26.00
C SER A 154 8.47 -5.86 26.33
N LEU A 155 8.61 -6.17 27.63
CA LEU A 155 8.79 -7.54 28.11
C LEU A 155 7.55 -8.41 27.81
N SER A 156 6.34 -7.86 27.99
CA SER A 156 5.09 -8.56 27.66
C SER A 156 4.99 -8.89 26.18
N ALA A 157 5.37 -7.96 25.30
CA ALA A 157 5.44 -8.20 23.87
C ALA A 157 6.45 -9.31 23.53
N HIS A 158 7.65 -9.28 24.13
CA HIS A 158 8.68 -10.30 23.91
C HIS A 158 8.23 -11.70 24.34
N GLU A 159 7.64 -11.83 25.53
CA GLU A 159 7.09 -13.10 26.04
C GLU A 159 5.94 -13.61 25.17
N ALA A 160 5.05 -12.71 24.72
CA ALA A 160 3.95 -13.06 23.83
C ALA A 160 4.44 -13.55 22.47
N VAL A 161 5.46 -12.92 21.87
CA VAL A 161 6.09 -13.39 20.63
C VAL A 161 6.74 -14.76 20.82
N ALA A 162 7.47 -14.97 21.93
CA ALA A 162 8.09 -16.26 22.24
C ALA A 162 7.05 -17.39 22.39
N CYS A 163 5.87 -17.07 22.96
CA CYS A 163 4.75 -18.00 23.09
C CYS A 163 3.87 -18.09 21.82
N ARG A 164 4.20 -17.39 20.74
CA ARG A 164 3.36 -17.26 19.52
C ARG A 164 1.95 -16.72 19.80
N ALA A 165 1.77 -15.97 20.88
CA ALA A 165 0.52 -15.29 21.25
C ALA A 165 0.46 -13.90 20.58
N PHE A 166 0.40 -13.87 19.25
CA PHE A 166 0.52 -12.63 18.47
C PHE A 166 -0.53 -11.55 18.77
N PRO A 167 -1.82 -11.85 19.03
CA PRO A 167 -2.78 -10.84 19.44
C PRO A 167 -2.38 -10.10 20.72
N VAL A 168 -1.77 -10.83 21.66
CA VAL A 168 -1.27 -10.27 22.93
C VAL A 168 -0.03 -9.41 22.70
N ALA A 169 0.85 -9.82 21.78
CA ALA A 169 2.01 -9.04 21.37
C ALA A 169 1.59 -7.71 20.71
N VAL A 170 0.62 -7.76 19.80
CA VAL A 170 0.02 -6.57 19.16
C VAL A 170 -0.56 -5.64 20.22
N ALA A 171 -1.37 -6.16 21.16
CA ALA A 171 -1.93 -5.36 22.24
C ALA A 171 -0.84 -4.70 23.10
N SER A 172 0.20 -5.45 23.47
CA SER A 172 1.34 -4.95 24.26
C SER A 172 2.10 -3.82 23.55
N LEU A 173 2.42 -4.02 22.26
CA LEU A 173 3.14 -3.02 21.45
C LEU A 173 2.28 -1.78 21.19
N SER A 174 0.98 -1.95 20.91
CA SER A 174 0.03 -0.84 20.73
C SER A 174 -0.14 -0.04 22.02
N SER A 175 -0.25 -0.70 23.18
CA SER A 175 -0.25 -0.02 24.47
C SER A 175 1.05 0.72 24.69
N LEU A 176 2.21 0.10 24.44
CA LEU A 176 3.52 0.74 24.60
C LEU A 176 3.65 2.02 23.75
N LEU A 177 3.18 1.96 22.51
CA LEU A 177 3.09 3.10 21.61
C LEU A 177 2.11 4.17 22.12
N GLY A 178 1.04 3.81 22.84
CA GLY A 178 0.09 4.75 23.45
C GLY A 178 0.66 5.56 24.63
N PHE A 179 1.64 5.04 25.37
CA PHE A 179 2.29 5.79 26.47
C PHE A 179 3.29 6.83 25.98
N TYR A 180 3.66 6.78 24.70
CA TYR A 180 4.72 7.59 24.18
C TYR A 180 4.20 8.90 23.59
N SER A 181 4.68 10.02 24.15
CA SER A 181 4.52 11.37 23.60
C SER A 181 5.89 11.87 23.10
N PRO A 182 5.93 12.73 22.06
CA PRO A 182 7.18 13.32 21.58
C PRO A 182 8.00 13.91 22.73
N GLY A 183 9.30 13.57 22.79
CA GLY A 183 10.24 14.14 23.77
C GLY A 183 10.43 13.35 25.09
N LYS A 184 9.69 12.26 25.31
CA LYS A 184 9.98 11.34 26.44
C LYS A 184 11.03 10.29 26.02
N PRO A 185 11.83 9.72 26.94
CA PRO A 185 12.65 8.55 26.63
C PRO A 185 11.77 7.29 26.50
N MET A 186 12.02 6.46 25.49
CA MET A 186 11.33 5.18 25.28
C MET A 186 12.28 4.02 25.61
N PRO A 187 11.79 2.91 26.22
CA PRO A 187 12.61 1.73 26.51
C PRO A 187 13.32 1.13 25.28
N ALA A 188 12.63 1.17 24.14
CA ALA A 188 13.13 0.75 22.83
C ALA A 188 12.92 1.90 21.83
N ARG A 189 13.68 1.94 20.74
CA ARG A 189 13.46 2.96 19.70
C ARG A 189 12.05 2.77 19.10
N GLU A 190 11.29 3.86 19.00
CA GLU A 190 9.89 3.85 18.51
C GLU A 190 9.76 3.15 17.15
N VAL A 191 10.72 3.38 16.25
CA VAL A 191 10.79 2.75 14.93
C VAL A 191 10.85 1.22 15.00
N VAL A 192 11.61 0.65 15.95
CA VAL A 192 11.76 -0.81 16.12
C VAL A 192 10.46 -1.43 16.60
N VAL A 193 9.75 -0.73 17.49
CA VAL A 193 8.43 -1.17 17.98
C VAL A 193 7.41 -1.18 16.86
N LEU A 194 7.37 -0.13 16.03
CA LEU A 194 6.49 -0.05 14.87
C LEU A 194 6.82 -1.11 13.81
N ARG A 195 8.11 -1.33 13.52
CA ARG A 195 8.57 -2.39 12.61
C ARG A 195 8.14 -3.77 13.11
N THR A 196 8.31 -4.04 14.40
CA THR A 196 7.93 -5.31 15.02
C THR A 196 6.42 -5.52 14.94
N LEU A 197 5.64 -4.48 15.27
CA LEU A 197 4.18 -4.49 15.18
C LEU A 197 3.72 -4.81 13.75
N VAL A 198 4.23 -4.11 12.74
CA VAL A 198 3.91 -4.35 11.32
C VAL A 198 4.29 -5.78 10.91
N THR A 199 5.46 -6.27 11.35
CA THR A 199 5.94 -7.61 11.00
C THR A 199 4.98 -8.69 11.55
N ILE A 200 4.55 -8.55 12.80
CA ILE A 200 3.60 -9.48 13.43
C ILE A 200 2.24 -9.42 12.72
N LEU A 201 1.72 -8.21 12.49
CA LEU A 201 0.44 -8.04 11.81
C LEU A 201 0.47 -8.68 10.42
N THR A 202 1.56 -8.52 9.67
CA THR A 202 1.70 -9.07 8.31
C THR A 202 1.67 -10.60 8.27
N GLN A 203 2.16 -11.28 9.32
CA GLN A 203 2.29 -12.75 9.34
C GLN A 203 0.97 -13.45 9.69
N GLU A 204 0.15 -12.85 10.56
CA GLU A 204 -0.91 -13.59 11.27
C GLU A 204 -2.30 -12.99 11.05
N THR A 205 -2.38 -11.68 10.86
CA THR A 205 -3.66 -10.96 10.72
C THR A 205 -3.68 -10.24 9.38
N SER A 206 -4.52 -10.67 8.45
CA SER A 206 -4.77 -9.90 7.21
C SER A 206 -5.59 -8.61 7.48
N ASP A 207 -5.40 -7.97 8.63
CA ASP A 207 -6.01 -6.68 8.96
C ASP A 207 -5.17 -5.56 8.35
N ASP A 208 -5.44 -5.32 7.07
CA ASP A 208 -4.78 -4.30 6.27
C ASP A 208 -4.92 -2.89 6.88
N LEU A 209 -5.98 -2.64 7.66
CA LEU A 209 -6.27 -1.33 8.25
C LEU A 209 -5.37 -1.04 9.46
N GLU A 210 -5.17 -2.02 10.34
CA GLU A 210 -4.24 -1.88 11.46
C GLU A 210 -2.79 -1.71 10.98
N ILE A 211 -2.40 -2.42 9.92
CA ILE A 211 -1.10 -2.24 9.26
C ILE A 211 -0.99 -0.80 8.73
N LEU A 212 -2.01 -0.31 8.03
CA LEU A 212 -2.02 1.05 7.51
C LEU A 212 -1.91 2.09 8.64
N LYS A 213 -2.61 1.91 9.76
CA LYS A 213 -2.51 2.79 10.93
C LYS A 213 -1.09 2.83 11.49
N ALA A 214 -0.44 1.69 11.65
CA ALA A 214 0.94 1.61 12.12
C ALA A 214 1.91 2.32 11.15
N MET A 215 1.74 2.13 9.84
CA MET A 215 2.55 2.80 8.82
C MET A 215 2.35 4.31 8.78
N LYS A 216 1.09 4.78 8.90
CA LYS A 216 0.78 6.22 8.99
C LYS A 216 1.47 6.85 10.19
N ARG A 217 1.35 6.22 11.37
CA ARG A 217 2.04 6.66 12.57
C ARG A 217 3.55 6.72 12.37
N ALA A 218 4.17 5.71 11.75
CA ALA A 218 5.61 5.75 11.46
C ALA A 218 6.00 6.94 10.56
N CYS A 219 5.20 7.22 9.52
CA CYS A 219 5.43 8.34 8.62
C CYS A 219 5.26 9.70 9.33
N GLU A 220 4.21 9.87 10.13
CA GLU A 220 3.96 11.09 10.90
C GLU A 220 5.11 11.37 11.88
N ARG A 221 5.54 10.36 12.63
CA ARG A 221 6.64 10.48 13.60
C ARG A 221 7.97 10.78 12.91
N ALA A 222 8.23 10.21 11.74
CA ALA A 222 9.40 10.54 10.94
C ALA A 222 9.40 12.00 10.45
N MET A 223 8.23 12.54 10.06
CA MET A 223 8.09 13.93 9.65
C MET A 223 8.25 14.91 10.84
N GLU A 224 7.74 14.53 12.02
CA GLU A 224 7.83 15.36 13.23
C GLU A 224 9.25 15.44 13.81
N LEU A 225 9.96 14.30 13.87
CA LEU A 225 11.29 14.23 14.48
C LEU A 225 12.44 14.45 13.49
N GLY A 226 12.16 14.30 12.20
CA GLY A 226 13.17 14.19 11.15
C GLY A 226 13.66 12.75 10.97
N SER A 227 14.04 12.41 9.73
CA SER A 227 14.42 11.03 9.35
C SER A 227 15.56 10.46 10.20
N GLY A 228 16.65 11.22 10.40
CA GLY A 228 17.81 10.77 11.18
C GLY A 228 17.49 10.47 12.65
N CYS A 229 16.64 11.29 13.28
CA CYS A 229 16.24 11.10 14.67
C CYS A 229 15.32 9.89 14.85
N PHE A 230 14.46 9.61 13.87
CA PHE A 230 13.47 8.55 13.97
C PHE A 230 14.01 7.19 13.52
N PHE A 231 14.59 7.11 12.32
CA PHE A 231 15.12 5.86 11.76
C PHE A 231 16.54 5.56 12.26
N GLY A 232 17.29 6.58 12.66
CA GLY A 232 18.71 6.52 12.99
C GLY A 232 19.59 7.20 11.95
N GLU A 233 20.86 7.40 12.29
CA GLU A 233 21.83 8.05 11.41
C GLU A 233 22.56 7.04 10.50
N GLY A 234 23.03 7.53 9.36
CA GLY A 234 23.82 6.77 8.39
C GLY A 234 23.10 5.58 7.78
N GLU A 235 23.87 4.54 7.45
CA GLU A 235 23.42 3.33 6.77
C GLU A 235 22.28 2.58 7.49
N VAL A 236 22.32 2.53 8.82
CA VAL A 236 21.33 1.80 9.61
C VAL A 236 19.96 2.48 9.49
N GLY A 237 19.92 3.81 9.60
CA GLY A 237 18.70 4.59 9.40
C GLY A 237 18.16 4.48 7.98
N ARG A 238 19.05 4.54 6.96
CA ARG A 238 18.67 4.34 5.55
C ARG A 238 17.98 2.99 5.32
N ARG A 239 18.55 1.89 5.83
CA ARG A 239 17.96 0.56 5.68
C ARG A 239 16.62 0.44 6.39
N GLU A 240 16.48 1.06 7.55
CA GLU A 240 15.23 1.03 8.29
C GLU A 240 14.14 1.80 7.55
N GLN A 241 14.44 3.02 7.07
CA GLN A 241 13.53 3.80 6.25
C GLN A 241 13.16 3.09 4.94
N ASN A 242 14.13 2.50 4.25
CA ASN A 242 13.89 1.75 3.02
C ASN A 242 13.00 0.53 3.28
N TRP A 243 13.14 -0.14 4.44
CA TRP A 243 12.24 -1.21 4.82
C TRP A 243 10.78 -0.73 4.91
N PHE A 244 10.51 0.42 5.52
CA PHE A 244 9.15 0.99 5.55
C PHE A 244 8.65 1.36 4.15
N ALA A 245 9.51 1.96 3.32
CA ALA A 245 9.17 2.35 1.96
C ALA A 245 8.79 1.14 1.08
N VAL A 246 9.66 0.13 1.04
CA VAL A 246 9.45 -1.13 0.29
C VAL A 246 8.24 -1.88 0.83
N THR A 247 8.05 -1.91 2.15
CA THR A 247 6.88 -2.57 2.74
C THR A 247 5.60 -1.88 2.29
N CYS A 248 5.52 -0.54 2.36
CA CYS A 248 4.36 0.22 1.86
C CYS A 248 4.12 -0.02 0.37
N TRP A 249 5.18 -0.07 -0.46
CA TRP A 249 5.07 -0.40 -1.88
C TRP A 249 4.49 -1.80 -2.11
N ASN A 250 4.98 -2.81 -1.38
CA ASN A 250 4.51 -4.18 -1.48
C ASN A 250 3.04 -4.32 -1.06
N PHE A 251 2.63 -3.65 0.03
CA PHE A 251 1.21 -3.59 0.41
C PHE A 251 0.38 -2.87 -0.64
N GLY A 252 0.82 -1.71 -1.15
CA GLY A 252 0.13 -0.96 -2.19
C GLY A 252 -0.12 -1.82 -3.45
N THR A 253 0.93 -2.48 -3.95
CA THR A 253 0.82 -3.37 -5.12
C THR A 253 -0.06 -4.59 -4.87
N ARG A 254 0.01 -5.19 -3.67
CA ARG A 254 -0.89 -6.28 -3.25
C ARG A 254 -2.35 -5.83 -3.22
N MET A 255 -2.64 -4.71 -2.56
CA MET A 255 -3.99 -4.13 -2.49
C MET A 255 -4.54 -3.81 -3.87
N GLY A 256 -3.71 -3.31 -4.79
CA GLY A 256 -4.09 -3.10 -6.19
C GLY A 256 -4.49 -4.40 -6.90
N ARG A 257 -3.72 -5.49 -6.72
CA ARG A 257 -4.05 -6.82 -7.29
C ARG A 257 -5.34 -7.40 -6.70
N GLU A 258 -5.59 -7.17 -5.41
CA GLU A 258 -6.81 -7.57 -4.72
C GLU A 258 -8.02 -6.65 -5.02
N ARG A 259 -7.84 -5.61 -5.85
CA ARG A 259 -8.85 -4.60 -6.19
C ARG A 259 -9.39 -3.85 -4.96
N LYS A 260 -8.56 -3.67 -3.94
CA LYS A 260 -8.79 -2.82 -2.75
C LYS A 260 -8.17 -1.45 -2.99
N PHE A 261 -8.72 -0.70 -3.96
CA PHE A 261 -8.05 0.49 -4.49
C PHE A 261 -7.91 1.66 -3.50
N GLU A 262 -8.80 1.80 -2.53
CA GLU A 262 -8.68 2.81 -1.47
C GLU A 262 -7.42 2.60 -0.63
N LEU A 263 -7.20 1.37 -0.15
CA LEU A 263 -6.01 0.99 0.61
C LEU A 263 -4.75 1.06 -0.25
N CYS A 264 -4.85 0.66 -1.53
CA CYS A 264 -3.77 0.79 -2.50
C CYS A 264 -3.27 2.24 -2.58
N ALA A 265 -4.18 3.22 -2.73
CA ALA A 265 -3.84 4.63 -2.80
C ALA A 265 -3.12 5.12 -1.53
N GLU A 266 -3.61 4.73 -0.35
CA GLU A 266 -3.04 5.14 0.94
C GLU A 266 -1.62 4.56 1.14
N PHE A 267 -1.42 3.28 0.87
CA PHE A 267 -0.10 2.65 1.01
C PHE A 267 0.92 3.21 0.00
N LEU A 268 0.53 3.44 -1.25
CA LEU A 268 1.41 4.05 -2.25
C LEU A 268 1.75 5.51 -1.92
N GLN A 269 0.81 6.26 -1.33
CA GLN A 269 1.11 7.59 -0.83
C GLN A 269 2.16 7.54 0.29
N LEU A 270 2.03 6.61 1.25
CA LEU A 270 3.04 6.42 2.30
C LEU A 270 4.40 6.01 1.74
N ALA A 271 4.42 5.08 0.77
CA ALA A 271 5.65 4.69 0.08
C ALA A 271 6.35 5.92 -0.53
N SER A 272 5.59 6.79 -1.20
CA SER A 272 6.15 8.03 -1.78
C SER A 272 6.77 8.96 -0.73
N ASN A 273 6.16 9.06 0.45
CA ASN A 273 6.68 9.91 1.52
C ASN A 273 7.97 9.33 2.12
N PHE A 274 8.04 8.01 2.33
CA PHE A 274 9.27 7.37 2.80
C PHE A 274 10.40 7.45 1.78
N TYR A 275 10.12 7.22 0.48
CA TYR A 275 11.15 7.37 -0.57
C TYR A 275 11.61 8.82 -0.72
N SER A 276 10.70 9.81 -0.63
CA SER A 276 11.06 11.24 -0.76
C SER A 276 11.99 11.73 0.36
N ALA A 277 11.92 11.10 1.54
CA ALA A 277 12.74 11.46 2.68
C ALA A 277 14.11 10.76 2.69
N LEU A 278 14.41 9.87 1.72
CA LEU A 278 15.73 9.28 1.56
C LEU A 278 16.63 10.30 0.88
N ALA A 279 17.20 11.21 1.67
CA ALA A 279 18.15 12.22 1.19
C ALA A 279 19.53 11.57 1.00
N ASP A 280 19.75 11.01 -0.18
CA ASP A 280 21.07 10.53 -0.62
C ASP A 280 21.31 10.95 -2.06
N GLU A 281 22.39 11.71 -2.30
CA GLU A 281 22.74 12.23 -3.63
C GLU A 281 23.09 11.10 -4.61
N GLU A 282 23.64 9.97 -4.14
CA GLU A 282 24.02 8.84 -5.00
C GLU A 282 22.83 8.02 -5.50
N GLN A 283 21.73 7.96 -4.74
CA GLN A 283 20.51 7.17 -5.06
C GLN A 283 19.29 8.06 -5.32
N ALA A 284 19.50 9.37 -5.43
CA ALA A 284 18.45 10.35 -5.63
C ALA A 284 17.61 10.02 -6.88
N GLU A 285 18.25 9.59 -7.97
CA GLU A 285 17.56 9.27 -9.22
C GLU A 285 16.63 8.07 -9.09
N GLU A 286 17.10 6.95 -8.52
CA GLU A 286 16.29 5.74 -8.32
C GLU A 286 15.11 6.01 -7.36
N ASN A 287 15.38 6.72 -6.26
CA ASN A 287 14.35 7.15 -5.32
C ASN A 287 13.33 8.07 -5.99
N ASN A 288 13.76 9.02 -6.83
CA ASN A 288 12.87 9.90 -7.58
C ASN A 288 11.94 9.10 -8.51
N VAL A 289 12.45 8.07 -9.20
CA VAL A 289 11.61 7.18 -10.03
C VAL A 289 10.56 6.47 -9.18
N LEU A 290 10.93 5.94 -8.02
CA LEU A 290 10.01 5.26 -7.11
C LEU A 290 8.97 6.21 -6.50
N VAL A 291 9.36 7.44 -6.13
CA VAL A 291 8.45 8.50 -5.69
C VAL A 291 7.46 8.83 -6.80
N PHE A 292 7.94 9.06 -8.02
CA PHE A 292 7.10 9.38 -9.17
C PHE A 292 6.06 8.28 -9.44
N ARG A 293 6.49 7.01 -9.47
CA ARG A 293 5.59 5.87 -9.64
C ARG A 293 4.58 5.76 -8.51
N SER A 294 5.03 5.87 -7.26
CA SER A 294 4.17 5.76 -6.08
C SER A 294 3.06 6.82 -6.07
N LEU A 295 3.42 8.09 -6.34
CA LEU A 295 2.45 9.19 -6.43
C LEU A 295 1.46 9.00 -7.58
N THR A 296 1.96 8.60 -8.75
CA THR A 296 1.13 8.40 -9.94
C THR A 296 0.15 7.25 -9.72
N LEU A 297 0.63 6.10 -9.27
CA LEU A 297 -0.20 4.93 -9.00
C LEU A 297 -1.19 5.16 -7.86
N ALA A 298 -0.84 5.97 -6.85
CA ALA A 298 -1.78 6.35 -5.80
C ALA A 298 -2.96 7.13 -6.38
N ALA A 299 -2.71 8.11 -7.25
CA ALA A 299 -3.77 8.86 -7.93
C ALA A 299 -4.59 7.96 -8.88
N THR A 300 -3.93 7.07 -9.62
CA THR A 300 -4.62 6.09 -10.48
C THR A 300 -5.51 5.14 -9.66
N ALA A 301 -5.06 4.69 -8.49
CA ALA A 301 -5.86 3.86 -7.60
C ALA A 301 -7.09 4.62 -7.08
N MET A 302 -6.99 5.92 -6.79
CA MET A 302 -8.15 6.74 -6.42
C MET A 302 -9.20 6.77 -7.55
N ILE A 303 -8.77 6.93 -8.81
CA ILE A 303 -9.66 6.91 -9.99
C ILE A 303 -10.29 5.51 -10.16
N ALA A 304 -9.48 4.45 -10.09
CA ALA A 304 -9.96 3.07 -10.21
C ALA A 304 -10.97 2.68 -9.11
N SER A 305 -10.81 3.23 -7.90
CA SER A 305 -11.76 3.05 -6.80
C SER A 305 -13.13 3.63 -7.11
N GLU A 306 -13.19 4.82 -7.71
CA GLU A 306 -14.44 5.42 -8.16
C GLU A 306 -15.10 4.59 -9.25
N GLU A 307 -14.33 4.11 -10.23
CA GLU A 307 -14.86 3.25 -11.30
C GLU A 307 -15.43 1.93 -10.77
N GLN A 308 -14.77 1.32 -9.78
CA GLN A 308 -15.21 0.08 -9.17
C GLN A 308 -16.47 0.26 -8.31
N THR A 309 -16.49 1.30 -7.47
CA THR A 309 -17.59 1.55 -6.52
C THR A 309 -18.77 2.28 -7.17
N LYS A 310 -18.55 2.92 -8.33
CA LYS A 310 -19.46 3.86 -8.99
C LYS A 310 -19.83 5.06 -8.11
N VAL A 311 -19.00 5.35 -7.11
CA VAL A 311 -19.17 6.49 -6.20
C VAL A 311 -18.22 7.60 -6.65
N THR A 312 -18.80 8.75 -7.02
CA THR A 312 -18.03 9.92 -7.46
C THR A 312 -17.04 10.36 -6.38
N LEU A 313 -15.80 10.63 -6.78
CA LEU A 313 -14.80 11.17 -5.86
C LEU A 313 -15.27 12.49 -5.24
N THR A 314 -15.07 12.63 -3.93
CA THR A 314 -15.34 13.90 -3.24
C THR A 314 -14.36 14.98 -3.69
N ASN A 315 -14.77 16.25 -3.61
CA ASN A 315 -13.90 17.39 -3.94
C ASN A 315 -12.56 17.38 -3.17
N ALA A 316 -12.56 16.89 -1.93
CA ALA A 316 -11.35 16.73 -1.14
C ALA A 316 -10.39 15.69 -1.76
N ARG A 317 -10.92 14.53 -2.16
CA ARG A 317 -10.13 13.47 -2.82
C ARG A 317 -9.61 13.90 -4.19
N VAL A 318 -10.41 14.62 -4.98
CA VAL A 318 -9.95 15.18 -6.27
C VAL A 318 -8.81 16.17 -6.06
N LYS A 319 -8.89 17.06 -5.05
CA LYS A 319 -7.80 17.98 -4.70
C LYS A 319 -6.55 17.24 -4.24
N GLN A 320 -6.70 16.20 -3.41
CA GLN A 320 -5.59 15.35 -2.99
C GLN A 320 -4.91 14.69 -4.20
N ALA A 321 -5.67 14.09 -5.12
CA ALA A 321 -5.12 13.48 -6.34
C ALA A 321 -4.38 14.51 -7.21
N LYS A 322 -4.91 15.74 -7.34
CA LYS A 322 -4.24 16.85 -8.04
C LYS A 322 -2.90 17.18 -7.39
N GLU A 323 -2.83 17.23 -6.06
CA GLU A 323 -1.59 17.51 -5.34
C GLU A 323 -0.55 16.39 -5.55
N LEU A 324 -0.97 15.13 -5.47
CA LEU A 324 -0.10 13.97 -5.73
C LEU A 324 0.49 14.03 -7.14
N LEU A 325 -0.34 14.27 -8.15
CA LEU A 325 0.10 14.39 -9.55
C LEU A 325 0.92 15.66 -9.80
N GLY A 326 0.63 16.75 -9.08
CA GLY A 326 1.45 17.97 -9.11
C GLY A 326 2.86 17.73 -8.55
N ARG A 327 2.97 16.98 -7.45
CA ARG A 327 4.26 16.51 -6.90
C ARG A 327 4.96 15.56 -7.89
N ALA A 328 4.24 14.59 -8.45
CA ALA A 328 4.78 13.64 -9.43
C ALA A 328 5.35 14.37 -10.66
N GLY A 329 4.65 15.38 -11.19
CA GLY A 329 5.12 16.18 -12.32
C GLY A 329 6.37 17.02 -12.02
N LYS A 330 6.59 17.45 -10.76
CA LYS A 330 7.84 18.11 -10.35
C LYS A 330 9.01 17.13 -10.32
N ILE A 331 8.81 15.95 -9.73
CA ILE A 331 9.83 14.89 -9.66
C ILE A 331 10.21 14.40 -11.06
N MET A 332 9.22 14.22 -11.94
CA MET A 332 9.44 13.87 -13.34
C MET A 332 10.38 14.84 -14.07
N LYS A 333 10.25 16.16 -13.81
CA LYS A 333 11.15 17.15 -14.40
C LYS A 333 12.59 16.95 -13.95
N LEU A 334 12.81 16.62 -12.67
CA LEU A 334 14.14 16.32 -12.12
C LEU A 334 14.77 15.12 -12.82
N ILE A 335 14.01 14.01 -12.93
CA ILE A 335 14.44 12.78 -13.65
C ILE A 335 14.78 13.10 -15.12
N SER A 336 14.02 13.99 -15.76
CA SER A 336 14.20 14.33 -17.17
C SER A 336 15.41 15.23 -17.44
N THR A 337 15.82 16.06 -16.47
CA THR A 337 17.00 16.95 -16.58
C THR A 337 18.33 16.23 -16.41
N GLU A 338 18.36 15.06 -15.77
CA GLU A 338 19.61 14.36 -15.40
C GLU A 338 20.11 13.33 -16.43
N LYS A 339 19.41 13.14 -17.55
CA LYS A 339 19.80 12.08 -18.50
C LYS A 339 20.99 12.43 -19.41
N GLN A 340 22.14 11.87 -19.05
CA GLN A 340 23.14 11.37 -19.98
C GLN A 340 23.16 9.82 -19.99
N VAL A 341 23.16 9.25 -21.21
CA VAL A 341 23.74 7.94 -21.58
C VAL A 341 23.09 6.68 -20.98
N ASN A 342 21.98 6.20 -21.56
CA ASN A 342 21.82 4.75 -21.80
C ASN A 342 20.68 4.43 -22.78
N ASN A 343 21.02 3.81 -23.91
CA ASN A 343 20.11 3.37 -24.98
C ASN A 343 19.62 1.94 -24.73
N ASN A 344 18.95 1.69 -23.60
CA ASN A 344 18.30 0.39 -23.37
C ASN A 344 16.80 0.50 -23.71
N GLU A 345 16.33 -0.32 -24.65
CA GLU A 345 14.95 -0.30 -25.14
C GLU A 345 13.92 -0.58 -24.02
N ASP A 346 14.25 -1.44 -23.06
CA ASP A 346 13.36 -1.77 -21.94
C ASP A 346 13.18 -0.60 -20.98
N ILE A 347 14.23 0.21 -20.76
CA ILE A 347 14.18 1.40 -19.92
C ILE A 347 13.29 2.47 -20.58
N GLN A 348 13.46 2.68 -21.89
CA GLN A 348 12.63 3.61 -22.67
C GLN A 348 11.16 3.20 -22.67
N ARG A 349 10.88 1.90 -22.80
CA ARG A 349 9.51 1.37 -22.71
C ARG A 349 8.87 1.67 -21.36
N LEU A 350 9.58 1.37 -20.27
CA LEU A 350 9.08 1.57 -18.92
C LEU A 350 8.86 3.05 -18.61
N GLU A 351 9.72 3.94 -19.13
CA GLU A 351 9.52 5.39 -19.03
C GLU A 351 8.30 5.87 -19.80
N ALA A 352 8.09 5.36 -21.02
CA ALA A 352 6.91 5.66 -21.80
C ALA A 352 5.62 5.22 -21.09
N GLU A 353 5.62 4.02 -20.49
CA GLU A 353 4.50 3.50 -19.69
C GLU A 353 4.21 4.38 -18.47
N ASN A 354 5.24 4.73 -17.69
CA ASN A 354 5.05 5.55 -16.50
C ASN A 354 4.52 6.95 -16.87
N LEU A 355 5.05 7.56 -17.93
CA LEU A 355 4.60 8.86 -18.41
C LEU A 355 3.18 8.80 -18.95
N PHE A 356 2.83 7.73 -19.66
CA PHE A 356 1.47 7.51 -20.18
C PHE A 356 0.44 7.41 -19.05
N ILE A 357 0.71 6.57 -18.02
CA ILE A 357 -0.19 6.42 -16.86
C ILE A 357 -0.36 7.76 -16.14
N TYR A 358 0.72 8.52 -15.97
CA TYR A 358 0.67 9.88 -15.43
C TYR A 358 -0.23 10.79 -16.26
N THR A 359 -0.05 10.82 -17.58
CA THR A 359 -0.81 11.69 -18.49
C THR A 359 -2.30 11.38 -18.46
N VAL A 360 -2.69 10.11 -18.52
CA VAL A 360 -4.10 9.71 -18.45
C VAL A 360 -4.71 10.06 -17.09
N SER A 361 -3.99 9.78 -15.99
CA SER A 361 -4.45 10.08 -14.64
C SER A 361 -4.61 11.60 -14.43
N ALA A 362 -3.64 12.40 -14.88
CA ALA A 362 -3.71 13.86 -14.80
C ALA A 362 -4.82 14.43 -15.66
N TYR A 363 -4.99 13.97 -16.90
CA TYR A 363 -6.10 14.34 -17.77
C TYR A 363 -7.46 14.09 -17.09
N ASP A 364 -7.61 12.93 -16.45
CA ASP A 364 -8.85 12.50 -15.80
C ASP A 364 -9.18 13.34 -14.54
N ILE A 365 -8.18 13.69 -13.73
CA ILE A 365 -8.32 14.59 -12.58
C ILE A 365 -8.59 16.03 -13.02
N HIS A 366 -7.91 16.56 -14.03
CA HIS A 366 -8.19 17.90 -14.58
C HIS A 366 -9.60 17.98 -15.16
N GLY A 367 -10.10 16.90 -15.77
CA GLY A 367 -11.49 16.80 -16.22
C GLY A 367 -12.50 16.92 -15.08
N ARG A 368 -12.23 16.32 -13.91
CA ARG A 368 -13.08 16.48 -12.70
C ARG A 368 -13.08 17.89 -12.14
N LEU A 369 -12.01 18.64 -12.39
CA LEU A 369 -11.88 20.04 -11.98
C LEU A 369 -12.45 21.02 -13.01
N ASN A 370 -13.05 20.53 -14.10
CA ASN A 370 -13.52 21.33 -15.23
C ASN A 370 -12.43 22.27 -15.79
N ASP A 371 -11.20 21.76 -15.91
CA ASP A 371 -10.02 22.49 -16.38
C ASP A 371 -9.53 21.95 -17.75
N PRO A 372 -10.24 22.28 -18.85
CA PRO A 372 -9.91 21.75 -20.18
C PRO A 372 -8.56 22.27 -20.71
N VAL A 373 -8.10 23.43 -20.23
CA VAL A 373 -6.79 24.00 -20.59
C VAL A 373 -5.67 23.12 -20.04
N SER A 374 -5.76 22.74 -18.76
CA SER A 374 -4.78 21.82 -18.17
C SER A 374 -4.86 20.43 -18.80
N GLN A 375 -6.06 19.92 -19.12
CA GLN A 375 -6.20 18.66 -19.85
C GLN A 375 -5.41 18.66 -21.17
N GLN A 376 -5.55 19.71 -21.97
CA GLN A 376 -4.79 19.85 -23.22
C GLN A 376 -3.29 20.00 -22.97
N HIS A 377 -2.90 20.76 -21.96
CA HIS A 377 -1.49 20.98 -21.64
C HIS A 377 -0.78 19.67 -21.31
N VAL A 378 -1.40 18.78 -20.50
CA VAL A 378 -0.82 17.48 -20.15
C VAL A 378 -0.68 16.59 -21.39
N VAL A 379 -1.66 16.58 -22.29
CA VAL A 379 -1.59 15.81 -23.55
C VAL A 379 -0.52 16.37 -24.49
N LYS A 380 -0.43 17.70 -24.64
CA LYS A 380 0.62 18.37 -25.43
C LYS A 380 2.02 18.07 -24.88
N SER A 381 2.17 18.11 -23.56
CA SER A 381 3.42 17.77 -22.87
C SER A 381 3.85 16.32 -23.17
N PHE A 382 2.90 15.37 -23.16
CA PHE A 382 3.16 13.98 -23.53
C PHE A 382 3.60 13.86 -24.99
N ALA A 383 2.90 14.52 -25.92
CA ALA A 383 3.20 14.44 -27.35
C ALA A 383 4.61 14.96 -27.71
N ILE A 384 5.10 15.98 -27.00
CA ILE A 384 6.44 16.57 -27.20
C ILE A 384 7.53 15.71 -26.52
N SER A 385 7.17 14.78 -25.65
CA SER A 385 8.15 13.95 -24.93
C SER A 385 8.88 12.98 -25.88
N LYS A 386 10.16 12.72 -25.59
CA LYS A 386 11.00 11.80 -26.40
C LYS A 386 10.53 10.33 -26.34
N VAL A 387 9.76 9.98 -25.31
CA VAL A 387 9.24 8.62 -25.08
C VAL A 387 7.82 8.44 -25.65
N CYS A 388 7.28 9.46 -26.32
CA CYS A 388 5.98 9.42 -26.95
C CYS A 388 5.92 8.34 -28.05
N ASN A 389 4.85 7.57 -28.06
CA ASN A 389 4.57 6.56 -29.08
C ASN A 389 3.17 6.80 -29.68
N PRO A 390 2.99 6.72 -31.02
CA PRO A 390 1.69 6.83 -31.66
C PRO A 390 0.60 5.93 -31.06
N LYS A 391 0.93 4.73 -30.56
CA LYS A 391 -0.05 3.86 -29.88
C LYS A 391 -0.62 4.47 -28.60
N TYR A 392 0.21 5.15 -27.81
CA TYR A 392 -0.25 5.84 -26.59
C TYR A 392 -1.04 7.10 -26.93
N LEU A 393 -0.65 7.85 -27.95
CA LEU A 393 -1.43 8.99 -28.45
C LEU A 393 -2.82 8.56 -28.95
N LEU A 394 -2.90 7.41 -29.65
CA LEU A 394 -4.19 6.83 -30.04
C LEU A 394 -5.05 6.53 -28.81
N GLN A 395 -4.49 5.87 -27.79
CA GLN A 395 -5.23 5.58 -26.55
C GLN A 395 -5.70 6.85 -25.83
N ILE A 396 -4.83 7.87 -25.69
CA ILE A 396 -5.20 9.16 -25.11
C ILE A 396 -6.32 9.83 -25.92
N GLY A 397 -6.19 9.86 -27.25
CA GLY A 397 -7.19 10.46 -28.13
C GLY A 397 -8.54 9.75 -28.04
N LEU A 398 -8.55 8.42 -28.02
CA LEU A 398 -9.77 7.64 -27.82
C LEU A 398 -10.37 7.85 -26.43
N TYR A 399 -9.54 7.90 -25.38
CA TYR A 399 -10.00 8.18 -24.01
C TYR A 399 -10.62 9.58 -23.90
N ALA A 400 -10.01 10.59 -24.51
CA ALA A 400 -10.53 11.96 -24.53
C ALA A 400 -11.82 12.10 -25.36
N LEU A 401 -12.04 11.24 -26.36
CA LEU A 401 -13.22 11.26 -27.23
C LEU A 401 -14.39 10.43 -26.69
N GLN A 402 -14.13 9.28 -26.07
CA GLN A 402 -15.16 8.30 -25.69
C GLN A 402 -15.30 8.16 -24.16
N GLY A 403 -14.36 8.71 -23.39
CA GLY A 403 -14.34 8.61 -21.95
C GLY A 403 -15.35 9.51 -21.25
N PRO A 404 -15.45 9.40 -19.91
CA PRO A 404 -16.41 10.14 -19.10
C PRO A 404 -16.16 11.66 -19.11
N ARG A 405 -14.94 12.08 -19.49
CA ARG A 405 -14.49 13.48 -19.51
C ARG A 405 -14.15 13.89 -20.95
N LEU A 406 -15.19 14.02 -21.78
CA LEU A 406 -15.06 14.40 -23.19
C LEU A 406 -14.31 15.74 -23.33
N ASN A 407 -13.24 15.75 -24.12
CA ASN A 407 -12.55 16.97 -24.54
C ASN A 407 -12.16 16.83 -26.01
N LEU A 408 -12.99 17.38 -26.89
CA LEU A 408 -12.81 17.27 -28.34
C LEU A 408 -11.51 17.91 -28.82
N GLU A 409 -11.06 18.99 -28.19
CA GLU A 409 -9.81 19.66 -28.56
C GLU A 409 -8.58 18.81 -28.19
N ALA A 410 -8.57 18.23 -26.99
CA ALA A 410 -7.50 17.32 -26.56
C ALA A 410 -7.48 16.03 -27.40
N ALA A 411 -8.66 15.47 -27.71
CA ALA A 411 -8.80 14.32 -28.59
C ALA A 411 -8.30 14.63 -30.01
N ASN A 412 -8.69 15.78 -30.57
CA ASN A 412 -8.29 16.20 -31.91
C ASN A 412 -6.77 16.38 -31.99
N PHE A 413 -6.18 17.02 -30.99
CA PHE A 413 -4.73 17.17 -30.91
C PHE A 413 -4.02 15.81 -30.84
N ALA A 414 -4.39 14.94 -29.90
CA ALA A 414 -3.74 13.64 -29.73
C ALA A 414 -3.86 12.74 -30.98
N LEU A 415 -5.03 12.73 -31.63
CA LEU A 415 -5.26 11.95 -32.84
C LEU A 415 -4.51 12.51 -34.06
N ASN A 416 -4.38 13.83 -34.20
CA ASN A 416 -3.57 14.42 -35.27
C ASN A 416 -2.07 14.17 -35.08
N GLU A 417 -1.56 14.28 -33.85
CA GLU A 417 -0.17 13.92 -33.55
C GLU A 417 0.10 12.42 -33.78
N CYS A 418 -0.86 11.56 -33.37
CA CYS A 418 -0.81 10.13 -33.65
C CYS A 418 -0.73 9.86 -35.15
N LEU A 419 -1.60 10.50 -35.94
CA LEU A 419 -1.63 10.34 -37.38
C LEU A 419 -0.32 10.77 -38.04
N SER A 420 0.20 11.94 -37.67
CA SER A 420 1.47 12.45 -38.19
C SER A 420 2.63 11.52 -37.87
N ALA A 421 2.68 10.96 -36.65
CA ALA A 421 3.69 10.00 -36.24
C ALA A 421 3.58 8.66 -36.98
N LEU A 422 2.37 8.14 -37.19
CA LEU A 422 2.13 6.90 -37.95
C LEU A 422 2.52 7.04 -39.43
N LEU A 423 2.18 8.17 -40.06
CA LEU A 423 2.52 8.43 -41.46
C LEU A 423 4.02 8.67 -41.68
N SER A 424 4.72 9.18 -40.67
CA SER A 424 6.17 9.41 -40.71
C SER A 424 6.99 8.15 -40.38
N SER A 425 6.32 7.05 -40.01
CA SER A 425 6.97 5.77 -39.68
C SER A 425 7.59 5.12 -40.91
N PRO A 426 8.78 4.48 -40.81
CA PRO A 426 9.35 3.70 -41.92
C PRO A 426 8.48 2.50 -42.32
N SER A 427 7.61 2.03 -41.42
CA SER A 427 6.60 1.00 -41.68
C SER A 427 5.24 1.49 -41.16
N PRO A 428 4.47 2.24 -41.97
CA PRO A 428 3.18 2.77 -41.55
C PRO A 428 2.15 1.67 -41.27
N ASP A 429 1.46 1.78 -40.14
CA ASP A 429 0.35 0.88 -39.78
C ASP A 429 -0.97 1.45 -40.34
N PHE A 430 -1.33 1.02 -41.55
CA PHE A 430 -2.53 1.52 -42.23
C PHE A 430 -3.84 1.16 -41.53
N HIS A 431 -3.84 0.14 -40.66
CA HIS A 431 -5.01 -0.17 -39.84
C HIS A 431 -5.24 0.92 -38.79
N ASN A 432 -4.20 1.28 -38.04
CA ASN A 432 -4.28 2.35 -37.06
C ASN A 432 -4.46 3.73 -37.73
N ILE A 433 -3.85 3.98 -38.89
CA ILE A 433 -4.08 5.20 -39.67
C ILE A 433 -5.55 5.33 -40.06
N ALA A 434 -6.15 4.28 -40.62
CA ALA A 434 -7.56 4.30 -41.02
C ALA A 434 -8.50 4.52 -39.82
N LEU A 435 -8.23 3.85 -38.69
CA LEU A 435 -8.97 4.04 -37.45
C LEU A 435 -8.89 5.50 -36.96
N VAL A 436 -7.69 6.09 -36.91
CA VAL A 436 -7.49 7.49 -36.51
C VAL A 436 -8.26 8.43 -37.43
N PHE A 437 -8.18 8.23 -38.75
CA PHE A 437 -8.93 9.01 -39.72
C PHE A 437 -10.43 8.95 -39.49
N ARG A 438 -10.98 7.75 -39.33
CA ARG A 438 -12.40 7.55 -39.07
C ARG A 438 -12.85 8.33 -37.82
N LYS A 439 -12.05 8.30 -36.76
CA LYS A 439 -12.34 9.03 -35.52
C LYS A 439 -12.27 10.54 -35.71
N LEU A 440 -11.24 11.05 -36.40
CA LEU A 440 -11.11 12.46 -36.72
C LEU A 440 -12.30 12.96 -37.58
N ILE A 441 -12.67 12.23 -38.63
CA ILE A 441 -13.82 12.55 -39.49
C ILE A 441 -15.12 12.60 -38.68
N ALA A 442 -15.33 11.62 -37.80
CA ALA A 442 -16.51 11.59 -36.93
C ALA A 442 -16.54 12.80 -35.98
N MET A 443 -15.40 13.18 -35.41
CA MET A 443 -15.29 14.37 -34.55
C MET A 443 -15.59 15.67 -35.28
N THR A 444 -14.98 15.87 -36.45
CA THR A 444 -15.21 17.06 -37.29
C THR A 444 -16.68 17.19 -37.67
N SER A 445 -17.36 16.06 -37.89
CA SER A 445 -18.79 16.03 -38.19
C SER A 445 -19.70 16.37 -36.99
N ILE A 446 -19.23 16.20 -35.76
CA ILE A 446 -19.98 16.49 -34.53
C ILE A 446 -19.78 17.95 -34.09
N ASN A 447 -18.63 18.53 -34.41
CA ASN A 447 -18.26 19.86 -33.95
C ASN A 447 -19.07 20.93 -34.72
N LYS A 448 -20.17 21.41 -34.14
CA LYS A 448 -21.16 22.31 -34.76
C LYS A 448 -20.63 23.66 -35.30
N GLY A 449 -19.35 23.98 -35.08
CA GLY A 449 -18.68 25.17 -35.59
C GLY A 449 -17.82 24.94 -36.84
N GLU A 450 -17.61 23.70 -37.26
CA GLU A 450 -16.80 23.36 -38.42
C GLU A 450 -17.66 23.34 -39.70
N THR A 451 -17.23 24.05 -40.75
CA THR A 451 -17.96 24.12 -42.03
C THR A 451 -17.88 22.79 -42.77
N ASP A 452 -18.85 22.50 -43.65
CA ASP A 452 -18.83 21.31 -44.52
C ASP A 452 -17.52 21.17 -45.32
N ASP A 453 -16.81 22.28 -45.55
CA ASP A 453 -15.49 22.29 -46.19
C ASP A 453 -14.38 21.63 -45.36
N SER A 454 -14.41 21.77 -44.03
CA SER A 454 -13.42 21.13 -43.15
C SER A 454 -13.58 19.61 -43.14
N VAL A 455 -14.84 19.13 -43.10
CA VAL A 455 -15.16 17.71 -43.22
C VAL A 455 -14.73 17.20 -44.58
N TYR A 456 -15.02 17.95 -45.65
CA TYR A 456 -14.59 17.61 -47.00
C TYR A 456 -13.07 17.46 -47.12
N GLU A 457 -12.28 18.40 -46.59
CA GLU A 457 -10.82 18.30 -46.61
C GLU A 457 -10.30 17.08 -45.84
N MET A 458 -10.98 16.64 -44.78
CA MET A 458 -10.61 15.41 -44.07
C MET A 458 -10.83 14.15 -44.90
N TYR A 459 -11.96 14.05 -45.62
CA TYR A 459 -12.16 12.97 -46.59
C TYR A 459 -11.12 13.02 -47.71
N ARG A 460 -10.83 14.22 -48.22
CA ARG A 460 -9.84 14.42 -49.28
C ARG A 460 -8.43 14.05 -48.84
N ARG A 461 -8.07 14.31 -47.57
CA ARG A 461 -6.81 13.88 -46.96
C ARG A 461 -6.72 12.36 -46.86
N GLY A 462 -7.81 11.70 -46.45
CA GLY A 462 -7.90 10.23 -46.43
C GLY A 462 -7.72 9.62 -47.82
N TYR A 463 -8.39 10.19 -48.83
CA TYR A 463 -8.24 9.80 -50.23
C TYR A 463 -6.79 9.91 -50.72
N ARG A 464 -6.10 11.04 -50.47
CA ARG A 464 -4.70 11.23 -50.89
C ARG A 464 -3.76 10.17 -50.34
N ILE A 465 -4.01 9.70 -49.12
CA ILE A 465 -3.21 8.63 -48.51
C ILE A 465 -3.46 7.33 -49.24
N MET A 466 -4.72 6.98 -49.53
CA MET A 466 -5.06 5.75 -50.25
C MET A 466 -4.46 5.69 -51.66
N VAL A 467 -4.46 6.81 -52.41
CA VAL A 467 -3.92 6.87 -53.78
C VAL A 467 -2.42 6.53 -53.83
N GLY A 468 -1.67 6.82 -52.77
CA GLY A 468 -0.24 6.54 -52.70
C GLY A 468 0.10 5.08 -52.38
N LEU A 469 -0.90 4.22 -52.13
CA LEU A 469 -0.71 2.85 -51.65
C LEU A 469 -0.96 1.82 -52.74
N LYS A 470 -0.36 0.65 -52.58
CA LYS A 470 -0.67 -0.49 -53.43
C LYS A 470 -2.04 -1.06 -53.05
N GLU A 471 -2.66 -1.75 -54.01
CA GLU A 471 -3.92 -2.45 -53.78
C GLU A 471 -3.79 -3.44 -52.61
N GLY A 472 -4.72 -3.34 -51.65
CA GLY A 472 -4.75 -4.18 -50.45
C GLY A 472 -3.93 -3.68 -49.25
N GLU A 473 -3.13 -2.61 -49.37
CA GLU A 473 -2.39 -2.05 -48.23
C GLU A 473 -3.29 -1.24 -47.28
N TYR A 474 -4.29 -0.54 -47.82
CA TYR A 474 -5.29 0.15 -47.00
C TYR A 474 -6.41 -0.82 -46.57
N PRO A 475 -6.91 -0.76 -45.31
CA PRO A 475 -7.98 -1.65 -44.86
C PRO A 475 -9.24 -1.54 -45.72
N LEU A 476 -9.63 -2.65 -46.34
CA LEU A 476 -10.72 -2.72 -47.32
C LEU A 476 -12.02 -2.12 -46.80
N GLU A 477 -12.46 -2.54 -45.62
CA GLU A 477 -13.74 -2.11 -45.04
C GLU A 477 -13.73 -0.62 -44.65
N GLU A 478 -12.56 -0.07 -44.30
CA GLU A 478 -12.43 1.37 -44.05
C GLU A 478 -12.47 2.17 -45.35
N GLY A 479 -11.87 1.65 -46.43
CA GLY A 479 -11.96 2.25 -47.76
C GLY A 479 -13.40 2.30 -48.27
N LYS A 480 -14.13 1.19 -48.15
CA LYS A 480 -15.56 1.12 -48.49
C LYS A 480 -16.38 2.09 -47.66
N TRP A 481 -16.12 2.14 -46.34
CA TRP A 481 -16.81 3.07 -45.45
C TRP A 481 -16.55 4.53 -45.86
N LEU A 482 -15.30 4.89 -46.17
CA LEU A 482 -14.94 6.25 -46.56
C LEU A 482 -15.66 6.67 -47.86
N ALA A 483 -15.66 5.79 -48.87
CA ALA A 483 -16.36 6.03 -50.14
C ALA A 483 -17.87 6.22 -49.92
N MET A 484 -18.51 5.29 -49.22
CA MET A 484 -19.97 5.31 -49.01
C MET A 484 -20.41 6.49 -48.14
N THR A 485 -19.64 6.85 -47.12
CA THR A 485 -19.99 7.98 -46.23
C THR A 485 -19.69 9.34 -46.84
N ALA A 486 -18.71 9.45 -47.75
CA ALA A 486 -18.54 10.63 -48.59
C ALA A 486 -19.73 10.77 -49.56
N TRP A 487 -20.08 9.69 -50.27
CA TRP A 487 -21.21 9.67 -51.20
C TRP A 487 -22.54 10.05 -50.52
N ASN A 488 -22.83 9.46 -49.36
CA ASN A 488 -24.07 9.72 -48.62
C ASN A 488 -24.20 11.17 -48.13
N ARG A 489 -23.09 11.90 -47.97
CA ARG A 489 -23.13 13.34 -47.63
C ARG A 489 -23.72 14.20 -48.74
N ALA A 490 -23.69 13.74 -49.99
CA ALA A 490 -24.38 14.43 -51.09
C ALA A 490 -25.92 14.37 -50.96
N GLY A 491 -26.47 13.45 -50.17
CA GLY A 491 -27.92 13.20 -50.11
C GLY A 491 -28.75 14.39 -49.61
N VAL A 492 -28.25 15.17 -48.65
CA VAL A 492 -28.94 16.39 -48.18
C VAL A 492 -28.83 17.53 -49.21
N PRO A 493 -27.63 17.88 -49.72
CA PRO A 493 -27.47 18.86 -50.80
C PRO A 493 -28.33 18.55 -52.04
N VAL A 494 -28.41 17.30 -52.47
CA VAL A 494 -29.27 16.87 -53.60
C VAL A 494 -30.74 17.22 -53.32
N ARG A 495 -31.26 16.92 -52.13
CA ARG A 495 -32.65 17.22 -51.75
C ARG A 495 -32.92 18.72 -51.60
N MET A 496 -31.90 19.49 -51.22
CA MET A 496 -31.99 20.94 -51.03
C MET A 496 -31.70 21.74 -52.31
N GLY A 497 -31.45 21.07 -53.44
CA GLY A 497 -31.11 21.74 -54.71
C GLY A 497 -29.75 22.43 -54.72
N GLN A 498 -28.86 22.12 -53.77
CA GLN A 498 -27.50 22.66 -53.69
C GLN A 498 -26.59 21.87 -54.63
N THR A 499 -26.70 22.14 -55.93
CA THR A 499 -26.08 21.37 -57.01
C THR A 499 -24.55 21.30 -56.91
N ASP A 500 -23.89 22.40 -56.58
CA ASP A 500 -22.42 22.46 -56.49
C ASP A 500 -21.88 21.63 -55.31
N VAL A 501 -22.53 21.74 -54.14
CA VAL A 501 -22.15 20.99 -52.93
C VAL A 501 -22.46 19.50 -53.10
N ALA A 502 -23.60 19.18 -53.71
CA ALA A 502 -23.98 17.82 -54.06
C ALA A 502 -22.94 17.16 -54.98
N LYS A 503 -22.57 17.86 -56.07
CA LYS A 503 -21.58 17.38 -57.04
C LYS A 503 -20.22 17.15 -56.38
N LYS A 504 -19.76 18.11 -55.57
CA LYS A 504 -18.50 18.02 -54.80
C LYS A 504 -18.42 16.73 -53.97
N TRP A 505 -19.47 16.37 -53.23
CA TRP A 505 -19.49 15.14 -52.42
C TRP A 505 -19.66 13.85 -53.24
N MET A 506 -20.45 13.89 -54.32
CA MET A 506 -20.61 12.74 -55.22
C MET A 506 -19.29 12.41 -55.94
N ASP A 507 -18.61 13.42 -56.47
CA ASP A 507 -17.34 13.27 -57.17
C ASP A 507 -16.28 12.66 -56.23
N LEU A 508 -16.15 13.17 -55.00
CA LEU A 508 -15.21 12.62 -54.02
C LEU A 508 -15.53 11.16 -53.63
N GLY A 509 -16.81 10.83 -53.40
CA GLY A 509 -17.22 9.47 -53.07
C GLY A 509 -16.89 8.48 -54.19
N LEU A 510 -17.11 8.89 -55.44
CA LEU A 510 -16.78 8.11 -56.63
C LEU A 510 -15.26 7.96 -56.83
N GLU A 511 -14.49 9.02 -56.63
CA GLU A 511 -13.02 8.99 -56.69
C GLU A 511 -12.43 7.98 -55.71
N ILE A 512 -12.93 7.96 -54.47
CA ILE A 512 -12.50 6.99 -53.45
C ILE A 512 -12.92 5.58 -53.86
N ALA A 513 -14.17 5.39 -54.32
CA ALA A 513 -14.68 4.07 -54.72
C ALA A 513 -13.86 3.44 -55.86
N ARG A 514 -13.30 4.26 -56.77
CA ARG A 514 -12.41 3.78 -57.86
C ARG A 514 -11.11 3.14 -57.36
N HIS A 515 -10.66 3.48 -56.15
CA HIS A 515 -9.41 3.00 -55.56
C HIS A 515 -9.62 1.90 -54.50
N VAL A 516 -10.86 1.44 -54.30
CA VAL A 516 -11.21 0.42 -53.31
C VAL A 516 -11.72 -0.82 -54.03
N GLY A 517 -11.04 -1.95 -53.87
CA GLY A 517 -11.48 -3.22 -54.45
C GLY A 517 -12.85 -3.66 -53.93
N GLY A 518 -13.62 -4.37 -54.75
CA GLY A 518 -14.94 -4.88 -54.35
C GLY A 518 -16.05 -3.82 -54.33
N MET A 519 -15.81 -2.66 -54.94
CA MET A 519 -16.78 -1.55 -55.10
C MET A 519 -17.29 -1.42 -56.54
N GLU A 520 -17.06 -2.40 -57.42
CA GLU A 520 -17.30 -2.29 -58.87
C GLU A 520 -18.77 -2.04 -59.19
N ASN A 521 -19.68 -2.79 -58.55
CA ASN A 521 -21.13 -2.61 -58.73
C ASN A 521 -21.60 -1.24 -58.22
N TYR A 522 -21.07 -0.79 -57.08
CA TYR A 522 -21.41 0.53 -56.53
C TYR A 522 -20.86 1.65 -57.42
N ARG A 523 -19.66 1.49 -57.97
CA ARG A 523 -19.04 2.45 -58.88
C ARG A 523 -19.89 2.68 -60.12
N THR A 524 -20.37 1.61 -60.77
CA THR A 524 -21.24 1.73 -61.94
C THR A 524 -22.52 2.49 -61.62
N CYS A 525 -23.19 2.16 -60.51
CA CYS A 525 -24.38 2.89 -60.07
C CYS A 525 -24.09 4.37 -59.73
N MET A 526 -22.95 4.65 -59.10
CA MET A 526 -22.52 6.02 -58.79
C MET A 526 -22.27 6.82 -60.08
N GLU A 527 -21.58 6.25 -61.07
CA GLU A 527 -21.31 6.89 -62.37
C GLU A 527 -22.59 7.20 -63.14
N GLU A 528 -23.54 6.26 -63.20
CA GLU A 528 -24.85 6.48 -63.81
C GLU A 528 -25.62 7.61 -63.12
N PHE A 529 -25.59 7.65 -61.79
CA PHE A 529 -26.26 8.70 -61.03
C PHE A 529 -25.64 10.07 -61.26
N VAL A 530 -24.30 10.19 -61.23
CA VAL A 530 -23.61 11.47 -61.51
C VAL A 530 -23.95 11.98 -62.91
N ASN A 531 -23.92 11.12 -63.92
CA ASN A 531 -24.26 11.49 -65.30
C ASN A 531 -25.73 11.96 -65.42
N GLY A 532 -26.66 11.23 -64.80
CA GLY A 532 -28.08 11.60 -64.78
C GLY A 532 -28.35 12.90 -64.02
N PHE A 533 -27.60 13.16 -62.94
CA PHE A 533 -27.69 14.40 -62.17
C PHE A 533 -27.17 15.59 -62.97
N GLN A 534 -26.02 15.47 -63.63
CA GLN A 534 -25.44 16.54 -64.46
C GLN A 534 -26.37 16.95 -65.60
N ASN A 535 -26.97 15.98 -66.29
CA ASN A 535 -27.93 16.25 -67.37
C ASN A 535 -29.19 16.99 -66.89
N LYS A 536 -29.67 16.71 -65.67
CA LYS A 536 -30.83 17.40 -65.10
C LYS A 536 -30.51 18.84 -64.67
N VAL A 537 -29.32 19.07 -64.13
CA VAL A 537 -28.87 20.42 -63.74
C VAL A 537 -28.67 21.32 -64.96
N SER A 538 -28.10 20.79 -66.06
CA SER A 538 -27.94 21.55 -67.31
C SER A 538 -29.28 21.93 -67.96
N MET A 539 -30.31 21.07 -67.85
CA MET A 539 -31.65 21.38 -68.36
C MET A 539 -32.47 22.35 -67.49
N HIS A 540 -31.98 22.76 -66.32
CA HIS A 540 -32.64 23.75 -65.43
C HIS A 540 -31.90 25.10 -65.41
N THR A 541 -30.76 25.21 -66.10
CA THR A 541 -29.97 26.44 -66.22
C THR A 541 -30.06 27.10 -67.61
N GLU A 542 -30.73 26.43 -68.57
CA GLU A 542 -31.33 27.04 -69.76
C GLU A 542 -32.76 27.49 -69.45
#